data_AF-A0AAV9CHV8-F1
#
_entry.id   AF-A0AAV9CHV8-F1
#
_cell.length_a   1.000
_cell.length_b   1.000
_cell.length_c   1.000
_cell.angle_alpha   90.00
_cell.angle_beta   90.00
_cell.angle_gamma   90.00
#
_symmetry.space_group_name_H-M   'P 1'
#
loop_
_entity.id
_entity.type
_entity.pdbx_description
1 polymer ?
#
loop_
_entity_poly.entity_id
_entity_poly.type
_entity_poly.pdbx_seq_one_letter_code
_entity_poly.pdbx_strand_id
1 'polypeptide(L)'
;MASLQLQLSLLLCCIFVGAHVEGLQNYTDALAKSILYFQGQRSGRLPPDQRIKWRSHSGLTDGSLAQVDLTGGYYDAGDNVKFNFPMAFTTTMLSWSILEYGKRLGPELGNARAALRWGSDYLLKSATATPGRLYVGVGDPNADHKCWERPEDMDTPRTVYYVSPQNPGSDVAAETAAALAAASMVFKAADPKYSAKLLVVAKNVMEFARKYTGAYSDKLGSAVCPFYCSYSGYKDELLWGASWLLRATNDVSYLTYLKSLGANDNADIFSWDNKFAGARVLLSRV
;
A
#
# COMPACT_ATOMS: atom_id res chain seq x y z
N MET A 1 -14.07 -11.49 88.72
CA MET A 1 -14.41 -11.96 87.36
C MET A 1 -14.63 -10.71 86.51
N ALA A 2 -13.65 -9.94 86.05
CA ALA A 2 -12.47 -10.23 85.21
C ALA A 2 -12.82 -10.78 83.82
N SER A 3 -12.31 -10.09 82.79
CA SER A 3 -12.43 -10.25 81.33
C SER A 3 -13.67 -9.56 80.69
N LEU A 4 -13.56 -8.70 79.67
CA LEU A 4 -12.44 -8.45 78.76
C LEU A 4 -12.54 -7.05 78.10
N GLN A 5 -11.46 -6.27 78.27
CA GLN A 5 -10.81 -5.22 77.46
C GLN A 5 -11.47 -4.85 76.10
N LEU A 6 -11.77 -3.58 75.81
CA LEU A 6 -10.89 -2.44 75.42
C LEU A 6 -10.27 -2.58 74.00
N GLN A 7 -10.38 -1.48 73.23
CA GLN A 7 -9.66 -1.14 71.99
C GLN A 7 -10.24 -1.76 70.70
N LEU A 8 -10.20 -1.16 69.51
CA LEU A 8 -9.49 0.00 69.01
C LEU A 8 -10.21 0.46 67.73
N SER A 9 -10.18 1.76 67.48
CA SER A 9 -10.42 2.39 66.18
C SER A 9 -9.77 1.60 65.03
N LEU A 10 -10.48 1.39 63.92
CA LEU A 10 -9.88 1.51 62.60
C LEU A 10 -10.98 1.70 61.55
N LEU A 11 -11.03 2.92 61.03
CA LEU A 11 -11.53 3.23 59.70
C LEU A 11 -10.94 2.18 58.75
N LEU A 12 -11.74 1.21 58.29
CA LEU A 12 -11.37 0.41 57.12
C LEU A 12 -11.58 1.32 55.91
N CYS A 13 -10.60 2.20 55.70
CA CYS A 13 -10.34 2.76 54.39
C CYS A 13 -10.01 1.57 53.51
N CYS A 14 -11.03 1.00 52.85
CA CYS A 14 -10.82 0.14 51.70
C CYS A 14 -10.16 1.02 50.63
N ILE A 15 -8.85 1.18 50.76
CA ILE A 15 -8.00 1.55 49.64
C ILE A 15 -8.18 0.38 48.68
N PHE A 16 -9.16 0.50 47.79
CA PHE A 16 -9.06 -0.10 46.48
C PHE A 16 -7.75 0.48 45.91
N VAL A 17 -6.66 -0.22 46.15
CA VAL A 17 -5.53 -0.18 45.23
C VAL A 17 -6.13 -0.80 43.98
N GLY A 18 -6.82 0.02 43.19
CA GLY A 18 -7.06 -0.28 41.81
C GLY A 18 -5.68 -0.58 41.29
N ALA A 19 -5.40 -1.85 41.03
CA ALA A 19 -4.26 -2.21 40.22
C ALA A 19 -4.50 -1.46 38.90
N HIS A 20 -3.85 -0.31 38.75
CA HIS A 20 -3.65 0.28 37.46
C HIS A 20 -2.81 -0.76 36.73
N VAL A 21 -3.49 -1.66 36.01
CA VAL A 21 -2.88 -2.39 34.93
C VAL A 21 -2.57 -1.31 33.89
N GLU A 22 -1.40 -0.70 34.02
CA GLU A 22 -0.79 0.00 32.90
C GLU A 22 -0.55 -1.08 31.85
N GLY A 23 -1.54 -1.27 30.98
CA GLY A 23 -1.41 -2.11 29.80
C GLY A 23 -0.42 -1.44 28.86
N LEU A 24 0.88 -1.60 29.15
CA LEU A 24 1.96 -1.19 28.27
C LEU A 24 1.79 -1.97 26.96
N GLN A 25 1.21 -1.29 25.96
CA GLN A 25 0.98 -1.85 24.65
C GLN A 25 2.33 -2.25 24.04
N ASN A 26 2.47 -3.51 23.65
CA ASN A 26 3.69 -4.00 23.03
C ASN A 26 3.72 -3.66 21.53
N TYR A 27 4.09 -2.40 21.22
CA TYR A 27 4.17 -1.92 19.84
C TYR A 27 5.22 -2.66 18.99
N THR A 28 6.23 -3.27 19.61
CA THR A 28 7.22 -4.09 18.91
C THR A 28 6.57 -5.36 18.35
N ASP A 29 5.78 -6.05 19.18
CA ASP A 29 5.03 -7.23 18.77
C ASP A 29 3.93 -6.89 17.77
N ALA A 30 3.20 -5.78 17.97
CA ALA A 30 2.21 -5.30 17.02
C ALA A 30 2.81 -4.99 15.64
N LEU A 31 3.97 -4.33 15.60
CA LEU A 31 4.71 -4.05 14.37
C LEU A 31 5.14 -5.35 13.65
N ALA A 32 5.71 -6.30 14.39
CA ALA A 32 6.14 -7.59 13.82
C ALA A 32 4.96 -8.35 13.21
N LYS A 33 3.80 -8.35 13.88
CA LYS A 33 2.56 -8.96 13.37
C LYS A 33 1.99 -8.22 12.17
N SER A 34 2.05 -6.89 12.14
CA SER A 34 1.64 -6.08 10.98
C SER A 34 2.49 -6.39 9.74
N ILE A 35 3.81 -6.60 9.90
CA ILE A 35 4.67 -7.01 8.78
C ILE A 35 4.39 -8.47 8.37
N LEU A 36 4.07 -9.33 9.33
CA LEU A 36 3.68 -10.71 9.07
C LEU A 36 2.36 -10.81 8.29
N TYR A 37 1.40 -9.91 8.53
CA TYR A 37 0.14 -9.82 7.78
C TYR A 37 0.40 -9.74 6.27
N PHE A 38 1.37 -8.95 5.82
CA PHE A 38 1.71 -8.88 4.39
C PHE A 38 2.10 -10.24 3.81
N GLN A 39 2.79 -11.10 4.56
CA GLN A 39 3.07 -12.46 4.09
C GLN A 39 1.80 -13.28 3.88
N GLY A 40 0.81 -13.07 4.75
CA GLY A 40 -0.53 -13.64 4.65
C GLY A 40 -1.35 -13.14 3.46
N GLN A 41 -0.97 -12.03 2.83
CA GLN A 41 -1.65 -11.45 1.66
C GLN A 41 -0.95 -11.74 0.32
N ARG A 42 0.24 -12.36 0.32
CA ARG A 42 1.01 -12.57 -0.93
C ARG A 42 0.24 -13.45 -1.92
N SER A 43 0.02 -12.97 -3.13
CA SER A 43 -0.37 -13.79 -4.30
C SER A 43 0.88 -14.22 -5.07
N GLY A 44 0.82 -15.31 -5.84
CA GLY A 44 1.93 -15.81 -6.66
C GLY A 44 2.75 -16.89 -5.97
N ARG A 45 3.98 -17.09 -6.49
CA ARG A 45 4.90 -18.11 -5.96
C ARG A 45 5.59 -17.61 -4.70
N LEU A 46 5.11 -18.05 -3.54
CA LEU A 46 5.67 -17.73 -2.23
C LEU A 46 7.16 -18.10 -2.09
N PRO A 47 7.96 -17.28 -1.40
CA PRO A 47 9.37 -17.56 -1.19
C PRO A 47 9.58 -18.62 -0.09
N PRO A 48 10.70 -19.37 -0.11
CA PRO A 48 10.93 -20.46 0.85
C PRO A 48 11.07 -19.99 2.31
N ASP A 49 11.46 -18.73 2.51
CA ASP A 49 11.63 -18.08 3.80
C ASP A 49 10.33 -17.44 4.36
N GLN A 50 9.18 -17.62 3.68
CA GLN A 50 7.86 -17.24 4.17
C GLN A 50 7.61 -17.84 5.56
N ARG A 51 7.28 -17.00 6.56
CA ARG A 51 6.96 -17.37 7.94
C ARG A 51 5.53 -17.91 8.08
N ILE A 52 4.58 -17.37 7.32
CA ILE A 52 3.19 -17.86 7.27
C ILE A 52 3.13 -19.19 6.49
N LYS A 53 2.86 -20.29 7.20
CA LYS A 53 2.90 -21.66 6.65
C LYS A 53 1.55 -22.23 6.19
N TRP A 54 0.43 -21.59 6.54
CA TRP A 54 -0.89 -22.01 6.07
C TRP A 54 -1.26 -21.45 4.69
N ARG A 55 -0.45 -20.54 4.13
CA ARG A 55 -0.54 -20.06 2.73
C ARG A 55 0.38 -20.89 1.84
N SER A 56 -0.01 -21.09 0.58
CA SER A 56 0.80 -21.74 -0.45
C SER A 56 0.74 -20.94 -1.78
N HIS A 57 1.32 -21.48 -2.85
CA HIS A 57 1.38 -20.83 -4.16
C HIS A 57 -0.03 -20.69 -4.76
N SER A 58 -0.39 -19.48 -5.18
CA SER A 58 -1.68 -19.17 -5.80
C SER A 58 -1.51 -18.15 -6.93
N GLY A 59 -2.55 -17.87 -7.74
CA GLY A 59 -2.47 -16.80 -8.74
C GLY A 59 -1.42 -17.03 -9.83
N LEU A 60 -1.02 -18.28 -10.09
CA LEU A 60 0.14 -18.62 -10.93
C LEU A 60 -0.09 -18.39 -12.44
N THR A 61 -1.33 -18.17 -12.85
CA THR A 61 -1.73 -17.91 -14.24
C THR A 61 -2.24 -16.48 -14.47
N ASP A 62 -2.15 -15.62 -13.44
CA ASP A 62 -2.54 -14.21 -13.52
C ASP A 62 -1.80 -13.53 -14.69
N GLY A 63 -2.56 -12.94 -15.62
CA GLY A 63 -2.02 -12.27 -16.81
C GLY A 63 -2.03 -13.10 -18.11
N SER A 64 -2.23 -14.42 -18.01
CA SER A 64 -2.18 -15.33 -19.18
C SER A 64 -3.14 -14.97 -20.31
N LEU A 65 -4.38 -14.56 -19.99
CA LEU A 65 -5.38 -14.10 -20.97
C LEU A 65 -4.94 -12.85 -21.75
N ALA A 66 -4.04 -12.05 -21.17
CA ALA A 66 -3.45 -10.86 -21.78
C ALA A 66 -2.02 -11.12 -22.31
N GLN A 67 -1.57 -12.39 -22.33
CA GLN A 67 -0.23 -12.81 -22.76
C GLN A 67 0.92 -12.11 -22.01
N VAL A 68 0.74 -11.85 -20.70
CA VAL A 68 1.72 -11.21 -19.83
C VAL A 68 1.88 -11.97 -18.50
N ASP A 69 3.00 -11.79 -17.80
CA ASP A 69 3.16 -12.25 -16.41
C ASP A 69 2.67 -11.18 -15.44
N LEU A 70 1.53 -11.42 -14.80
CA LEU A 70 1.03 -10.62 -13.68
C LEU A 70 1.01 -11.41 -12.37
N THR A 71 1.76 -12.50 -12.24
CA THR A 71 1.91 -13.23 -10.98
C THR A 71 2.59 -12.38 -9.90
N GLY A 72 2.28 -12.63 -8.63
CA GLY A 72 2.80 -11.86 -7.50
C GLY A 72 1.80 -10.82 -6.98
N GLY A 73 2.31 -9.86 -6.20
CA GLY A 73 1.50 -8.79 -5.61
C GLY A 73 0.73 -9.25 -4.39
N TYR A 74 -0.13 -8.39 -3.87
CA TYR A 74 -0.96 -8.67 -2.71
C TYR A 74 -2.42 -8.87 -3.10
N TYR A 75 -3.07 -9.86 -2.51
CA TYR A 75 -4.52 -9.85 -2.42
C TYR A 75 -4.96 -8.71 -1.51
N ASP A 76 -6.06 -8.06 -1.89
CA ASP A 76 -6.44 -6.77 -1.31
C ASP A 76 -6.87 -6.89 0.16
N ALA A 77 -7.82 -7.78 0.44
CA ALA A 77 -8.42 -7.91 1.75
C ALA A 77 -8.60 -9.39 2.17
N GLY A 78 -9.84 -9.81 2.42
CA GLY A 78 -10.18 -11.23 2.63
C GLY A 78 -10.51 -11.97 1.32
N ASP A 79 -10.42 -11.28 0.19
CA ASP A 79 -10.70 -11.75 -1.15
C ASP A 79 -9.41 -12.17 -1.89
N ASN A 80 -9.53 -12.69 -3.11
CA ASN A 80 -8.41 -13.05 -3.96
C ASN A 80 -8.26 -12.10 -5.16
N VAL A 81 -8.81 -10.89 -5.06
CA VAL A 81 -8.66 -9.83 -6.06
C VAL A 81 -7.38 -9.03 -5.80
N LYS A 82 -6.75 -8.58 -6.88
CA LYS A 82 -5.62 -7.65 -6.83
C LYS A 82 -6.10 -6.29 -7.31
N PHE A 83 -6.42 -5.40 -6.38
CA PHE A 83 -6.72 -4.01 -6.68
C PHE A 83 -5.44 -3.16 -6.59
N ASN A 84 -4.95 -2.66 -7.73
CA ASN A 84 -3.65 -2.00 -7.73
C ASN A 84 -3.69 -0.59 -7.13
N PHE A 85 -4.84 0.09 -7.10
CA PHE A 85 -4.93 1.43 -6.50
C PHE A 85 -4.64 1.42 -4.99
N PRO A 86 -5.36 0.65 -4.15
CA PRO A 86 -5.01 0.48 -2.73
C PRO A 86 -3.67 -0.23 -2.51
N MET A 87 -3.26 -1.16 -3.40
CA MET A 87 -1.95 -1.81 -3.29
C MET A 87 -0.79 -0.84 -3.53
N ALA A 88 -0.93 0.07 -4.50
CA ALA A 88 0.05 1.12 -4.76
C ALA A 88 0.14 2.07 -3.57
N PHE A 89 -0.98 2.54 -3.04
CA PHE A 89 -1.02 3.33 -1.81
C PHE A 89 -0.31 2.63 -0.65
N THR A 90 -0.63 1.35 -0.41
CA THR A 90 0.00 0.54 0.63
C THR A 90 1.52 0.40 0.42
N THR A 91 1.95 0.25 -0.83
CA THR A 91 3.38 0.18 -1.19
C THR A 91 4.08 1.52 -0.96
N THR A 92 3.43 2.65 -1.25
CA THR A 92 3.92 3.99 -0.93
C THR A 92 4.06 4.17 0.58
N MET A 93 3.07 3.74 1.36
CA MET A 93 3.08 3.86 2.83
C MET A 93 4.13 2.97 3.50
N LEU A 94 4.33 1.73 3.01
CA LEU A 94 5.45 0.89 3.43
C LEU A 94 6.78 1.57 3.15
N SER A 95 6.94 2.17 1.96
CA SER A 95 8.14 2.91 1.60
C SER A 95 8.37 4.09 2.54
N TRP A 96 7.35 4.91 2.77
CA TRP A 96 7.45 6.09 3.62
C TRP A 96 7.79 5.70 5.06
N SER A 97 7.16 4.67 5.60
CA SER A 97 7.47 4.13 6.94
C SER A 97 8.93 3.72 7.07
N ILE A 98 9.48 3.01 6.06
CA ILE A 98 10.89 2.60 6.07
C ILE A 98 11.83 3.80 5.95
N LEU A 99 11.49 4.80 5.12
CA LEU A 99 12.28 6.02 4.96
C LEU A 99 12.33 6.85 6.26
N GLU A 100 11.20 6.99 6.94
CA GLU A 100 11.08 7.82 8.14
C GLU A 100 11.59 7.10 9.40
N TYR A 101 11.24 5.83 9.53
CA TYR A 101 11.40 5.07 10.77
C TYR A 101 12.29 3.84 10.63
N GLY A 102 12.97 3.63 9.50
CA GLY A 102 13.75 2.41 9.23
C GLY A 102 14.75 2.04 10.33
N LYS A 103 15.39 3.02 10.98
CA LYS A 103 16.29 2.78 12.12
C LYS A 103 15.58 2.24 13.36
N ARG A 104 14.30 2.59 13.55
CA ARG A 104 13.45 2.16 14.67
C ARG A 104 12.76 0.81 14.42
N LEU A 105 12.75 0.31 13.18
CA LEU A 105 12.21 -1.01 12.86
C LEU A 105 13.06 -2.17 13.42
N GLY A 106 14.31 -1.90 13.80
CA GLY A 106 15.21 -2.88 14.40
C GLY A 106 15.32 -4.17 13.56
N PRO A 107 15.05 -5.36 14.14
CA PRO A 107 15.17 -6.63 13.42
C PRO A 107 14.15 -6.78 12.28
N GLU A 108 13.04 -6.05 12.31
CA GLU A 108 11.99 -6.15 11.30
C GLU A 108 12.29 -5.30 10.04
N LEU A 109 13.37 -4.51 10.01
CA LEU A 109 13.74 -3.72 8.82
C LEU A 109 13.90 -4.61 7.57
N GLY A 110 14.48 -5.80 7.72
CA GLY A 110 14.63 -6.76 6.63
C GLY A 110 13.28 -7.26 6.12
N ASN A 111 12.38 -7.63 7.02
CA ASN A 111 11.03 -8.09 6.69
C ASN A 111 10.18 -6.97 6.08
N ALA A 112 10.30 -5.73 6.57
CA ALA A 112 9.63 -4.56 6.00
C ALA A 112 10.10 -4.30 4.57
N ARG A 113 11.41 -4.38 4.29
CA ARG A 113 11.95 -4.30 2.92
C ARG A 113 11.46 -5.44 2.04
N ALA A 114 11.36 -6.66 2.56
CA ALA A 114 10.81 -7.79 1.82
C ALA A 114 9.31 -7.62 1.51
N ALA A 115 8.54 -7.04 2.44
CA ALA A 115 7.14 -6.70 2.21
C ALA A 115 7.00 -5.60 1.15
N LEU A 116 7.82 -4.55 1.24
CA LEU A 116 7.87 -3.50 0.22
C LEU A 116 8.22 -4.07 -1.16
N ARG A 117 9.27 -4.89 -1.24
CA ARG A 117 9.75 -5.46 -2.51
C ARG A 117 8.68 -6.28 -3.22
N TRP A 118 7.87 -7.03 -2.48
CA TRP A 118 6.79 -7.83 -3.05
C TRP A 118 5.75 -6.99 -3.78
N GLY A 119 5.36 -5.86 -3.18
CA GLY A 119 4.45 -4.90 -3.81
C GLY A 119 5.09 -4.18 -4.99
N SER A 120 6.30 -3.65 -4.80
CA SER A 120 7.00 -2.91 -5.85
C SER A 120 7.39 -3.77 -7.05
N ASP A 121 7.74 -5.05 -6.86
CA ASP A 121 8.02 -5.98 -7.97
C ASP A 121 6.77 -6.20 -8.83
N TYR A 122 5.61 -6.37 -8.21
CA TYR A 122 4.35 -6.55 -8.94
C TYR A 122 3.88 -5.27 -9.64
N LEU A 123 3.98 -4.11 -9.00
CA LEU A 123 3.66 -2.83 -9.63
C LEU A 123 4.61 -2.53 -10.80
N LEU A 124 5.89 -2.86 -10.66
CA LEU A 124 6.88 -2.76 -11.72
C LEU A 124 6.52 -3.66 -12.92
N LYS A 125 6.13 -4.92 -12.68
CA LYS A 125 5.62 -5.80 -13.75
C LYS A 125 4.39 -5.20 -14.42
N SER A 126 3.41 -4.78 -13.62
CA SER A 126 2.14 -4.19 -14.10
C SER A 126 2.33 -2.94 -14.97
N ALA A 127 3.37 -2.15 -14.69
CA ALA A 127 3.70 -0.94 -15.44
C ALA A 127 4.57 -1.18 -16.69
N THR A 128 5.21 -2.35 -16.82
CA THR A 128 6.21 -2.60 -17.87
C THR A 128 5.87 -3.76 -18.79
N ALA A 129 4.85 -4.56 -18.47
CA ALA A 129 4.48 -5.73 -19.24
C ALA A 129 4.07 -5.41 -20.69
N THR A 130 3.39 -4.28 -20.92
CA THR A 130 2.95 -3.86 -22.26
C THR A 130 3.12 -2.34 -22.43
N PRO A 131 3.85 -1.86 -23.45
CA PRO A 131 3.98 -0.43 -23.72
C PRO A 131 2.63 0.27 -23.89
N GLY A 132 2.46 1.42 -23.24
CA GLY A 132 1.21 2.19 -23.29
C GLY A 132 0.04 1.61 -22.49
N ARG A 133 0.27 0.56 -21.69
CA ARG A 133 -0.72 0.02 -20.75
C ARG A 133 -0.13 -0.05 -19.36
N LEU A 134 -0.91 0.38 -18.37
CA LEU A 134 -0.66 0.09 -16.97
C LEU A 134 -1.74 -0.89 -16.51
N TYR A 135 -1.35 -2.10 -16.11
CA TYR A 135 -2.28 -3.05 -15.51
C TYR A 135 -2.64 -2.59 -14.09
N VAL A 136 -3.95 -2.57 -13.79
CA VAL A 136 -4.50 -1.98 -12.56
C VAL A 136 -5.33 -2.94 -11.74
N GLY A 137 -5.56 -4.16 -12.23
CA GLY A 137 -6.11 -5.20 -11.40
C GLY A 137 -6.17 -6.57 -12.07
N VAL A 138 -6.31 -7.60 -11.24
CA VAL A 138 -6.52 -8.98 -11.66
C VAL A 138 -7.58 -9.63 -10.78
N GLY A 139 -8.54 -10.31 -11.41
CA GLY A 139 -9.68 -10.97 -10.77
C GLY A 139 -10.98 -10.24 -11.00
N ASP A 140 -12.02 -10.95 -11.44
CA ASP A 140 -13.38 -10.42 -11.41
C ASP A 140 -13.87 -10.37 -9.95
N PRO A 141 -14.10 -9.18 -9.37
CA PRO A 141 -14.39 -9.10 -7.94
C PRO A 141 -15.77 -9.65 -7.58
N ASN A 142 -16.75 -9.56 -8.49
CA ASN A 142 -18.09 -10.08 -8.19
C ASN A 142 -18.11 -11.61 -8.20
N ALA A 143 -17.32 -12.25 -9.06
CA ALA A 143 -17.16 -13.69 -9.06
C ALA A 143 -16.33 -14.16 -7.85
N ASP A 144 -15.22 -13.47 -7.57
CA ASP A 144 -14.36 -13.75 -6.42
C ASP A 144 -15.13 -13.69 -5.10
N HIS A 145 -15.88 -12.61 -4.87
CA HIS A 145 -16.62 -12.39 -3.61
C HIS A 145 -17.84 -13.30 -3.43
N LYS A 146 -18.28 -14.00 -4.48
CA LYS A 146 -19.33 -15.04 -4.37
C LYS A 146 -18.78 -16.39 -3.92
N CYS A 147 -17.46 -16.55 -3.95
CA CYS A 147 -16.78 -17.79 -3.55
C CYS A 147 -16.05 -17.58 -2.23
N TRP A 148 -16.14 -18.57 -1.33
CA TRP A 148 -15.32 -18.63 -0.13
C TRP A 148 -14.35 -19.80 -0.27
N GLU A 149 -13.13 -19.50 -0.70
CA GLU A 149 -12.16 -20.53 -1.04
C GLU A 149 -10.74 -20.12 -0.67
N ARG A 150 -9.86 -21.13 -0.59
CA ARG A 150 -8.43 -20.90 -0.46
C ARG A 150 -7.92 -20.32 -1.77
N PRO A 151 -7.03 -19.31 -1.78
CA PRO A 151 -6.48 -18.77 -3.02
C PRO A 151 -5.78 -19.81 -3.89
N GLU A 152 -5.30 -20.90 -3.29
CA GLU A 152 -4.62 -21.98 -4.00
C GLU A 152 -5.58 -22.90 -4.78
N ASP A 153 -6.87 -22.89 -4.44
CA ASP A 153 -7.91 -23.66 -5.11
C ASP A 153 -8.75 -22.81 -6.08
N MET A 154 -8.43 -21.51 -6.20
CA MET A 154 -9.28 -20.54 -6.90
C MET A 154 -9.60 -20.95 -8.34
N ASP A 155 -10.90 -21.00 -8.67
CA ASP A 155 -11.41 -21.32 -10.01
C ASP A 155 -12.19 -20.17 -10.67
N THR A 156 -12.32 -19.05 -9.96
CA THR A 156 -12.99 -17.84 -10.45
C THR A 156 -12.22 -17.12 -11.57
N PRO A 157 -12.91 -16.39 -12.47
CA PRO A 157 -12.25 -15.66 -13.56
C PRO A 157 -11.17 -14.68 -13.09
N ARG A 158 -9.94 -14.89 -13.56
CA ARG A 158 -8.77 -14.02 -13.31
C ARG A 158 -8.63 -12.90 -14.34
N THR A 159 -9.73 -12.20 -14.61
CA THR A 159 -9.81 -11.11 -15.60
C THR A 159 -8.78 -10.02 -15.30
N VAL A 160 -8.16 -9.46 -16.34
CA VAL A 160 -7.11 -8.44 -16.21
C VAL A 160 -7.64 -7.09 -16.64
N TYR A 161 -7.41 -6.06 -15.82
CA TYR A 161 -7.83 -4.68 -16.08
C TYR A 161 -6.62 -3.77 -16.25
N TYR A 162 -6.72 -2.78 -17.14
CA TYR A 162 -5.64 -1.84 -17.42
C TYR A 162 -6.18 -0.47 -17.84
N VAL A 163 -5.34 0.55 -17.62
CA VAL A 163 -5.52 1.91 -18.16
C VAL A 163 -4.57 2.14 -19.34
N SER A 164 -4.95 3.04 -20.23
CA SER A 164 -4.25 3.33 -21.50
C SER A 164 -4.54 4.77 -21.95
N PRO A 165 -3.89 5.31 -22.99
CA PRO A 165 -4.20 6.65 -23.49
C PRO A 165 -5.68 6.86 -23.86
N GLN A 166 -6.36 5.81 -24.32
CA GLN A 166 -7.78 5.85 -24.69
C GLN A 166 -8.71 5.73 -23.47
N ASN A 167 -8.24 5.06 -22.42
CA ASN A 167 -8.95 4.84 -21.17
C ASN A 167 -8.03 5.23 -20.00
N PRO A 168 -7.89 6.55 -19.71
CA PRO A 168 -6.93 7.05 -18.74
C PRO A 168 -7.28 6.65 -17.30
N GLY A 169 -6.32 6.84 -16.41
CA GLY A 169 -6.44 6.63 -14.97
C GLY A 169 -5.27 7.27 -14.24
N SER A 170 -5.32 8.59 -14.12
CA SER A 170 -4.28 9.43 -13.51
C SER A 170 -4.09 9.14 -12.04
N ASP A 171 -5.16 8.83 -11.33
CA ASP A 171 -5.20 8.42 -9.93
C ASP A 171 -4.30 7.19 -9.70
N VAL A 172 -4.72 6.02 -10.19
CA VAL A 172 -3.99 4.76 -10.01
C VAL A 172 -2.59 4.81 -10.63
N ALA A 173 -2.40 5.53 -11.74
CA ALA A 173 -1.09 5.70 -12.34
C ALA A 173 -0.17 6.57 -11.47
N ALA A 174 -0.63 7.72 -10.97
CA ALA A 174 0.20 8.58 -10.15
C ALA A 174 0.47 7.99 -8.75
N GLU A 175 -0.45 7.22 -8.18
CA GLU A 175 -0.16 6.43 -6.97
C GLU A 175 0.85 5.31 -7.24
N THR A 176 0.76 4.63 -8.40
CA THR A 176 1.77 3.65 -8.81
C THR A 176 3.14 4.32 -8.99
N ALA A 177 3.18 5.51 -9.58
CA ALA A 177 4.42 6.28 -9.71
C ALA A 177 4.97 6.70 -8.34
N ALA A 178 4.11 7.13 -7.41
CA ALA A 178 4.49 7.44 -6.02
C ALA A 178 5.12 6.23 -5.34
N ALA A 179 4.48 5.06 -5.43
CA ALA A 179 4.94 3.81 -4.85
C ALA A 179 6.33 3.43 -5.36
N LEU A 180 6.53 3.45 -6.69
CA LEU A 180 7.81 3.09 -7.31
C LEU A 180 8.90 4.13 -7.00
N ALA A 181 8.57 5.43 -6.99
CA ALA A 181 9.51 6.48 -6.63
C ALA A 181 9.95 6.37 -5.16
N ALA A 182 9.01 6.21 -4.22
CA ALA A 182 9.31 6.05 -2.80
C ALA A 182 10.13 4.77 -2.53
N ALA A 183 9.75 3.65 -3.17
CA ALA A 183 10.47 2.39 -3.07
C ALA A 183 11.91 2.52 -3.61
N SER A 184 12.11 3.25 -4.71
CA SER A 184 13.45 3.49 -5.27
C SER A 184 14.39 4.13 -4.24
N MET A 185 13.88 5.03 -3.39
CA MET A 185 14.67 5.66 -2.34
C MET A 185 15.05 4.68 -1.24
N VAL A 186 14.12 3.79 -0.83
CA VAL A 186 14.39 2.74 0.18
C VAL A 186 15.50 1.80 -0.29
N PHE A 187 15.47 1.39 -1.56
CA PHE A 187 16.44 0.46 -2.12
C PHE A 187 17.72 1.10 -2.65
N LYS A 188 17.86 2.44 -2.61
CA LYS A 188 19.00 3.16 -3.20
C LYS A 188 20.37 2.61 -2.81
N ALA A 189 20.55 2.28 -1.53
CA ALA A 189 21.79 1.70 -1.03
C ALA A 189 21.78 0.16 -1.02
N ALA A 190 20.63 -0.46 -0.73
CA ALA A 190 20.52 -1.90 -0.54
C ALA A 190 20.51 -2.69 -1.88
N ASP A 191 19.96 -2.10 -2.94
CA ASP A 191 19.89 -2.66 -4.29
C ASP A 191 19.84 -1.52 -5.33
N PRO A 192 21.00 -0.92 -5.67
CA PRO A 192 21.06 0.24 -6.56
C PRO A 192 20.50 -0.01 -7.97
N LYS A 193 20.64 -1.24 -8.49
CA LYS A 193 20.12 -1.62 -9.81
C LYS A 193 18.60 -1.64 -9.82
N TYR A 194 18.00 -2.24 -8.79
CA TYR A 194 16.55 -2.24 -8.64
C TYR A 194 16.01 -0.84 -8.38
N SER A 195 16.66 -0.06 -7.51
CA SER A 195 16.33 1.35 -7.26
C SER A 195 16.28 2.16 -8.57
N ALA A 196 17.32 2.07 -9.41
CA ALA A 196 17.35 2.77 -10.69
C ALA A 196 16.20 2.33 -11.62
N LYS A 197 15.92 1.02 -11.69
CA LYS A 197 14.81 0.49 -12.49
C LYS A 197 13.46 1.02 -12.03
N LEU A 198 13.20 1.01 -10.71
CA LEU A 198 11.98 1.55 -10.12
C LEU A 198 11.81 3.03 -10.46
N LEU A 199 12.86 3.84 -10.31
CA LEU A 199 12.79 5.28 -10.55
C LEU A 199 12.52 5.62 -12.02
N VAL A 200 13.14 4.90 -12.96
CA VAL A 200 12.86 5.07 -14.40
C VAL A 200 11.38 4.80 -14.71
N VAL A 201 10.85 3.69 -14.19
CA VAL A 201 9.45 3.33 -14.43
C VAL A 201 8.50 4.30 -13.73
N ALA A 202 8.82 4.76 -12.52
CA ALA A 202 8.05 5.77 -11.81
C ALA A 202 7.90 7.05 -12.64
N LYS A 203 8.99 7.53 -13.26
CA LYS A 203 8.97 8.71 -14.14
C LYS A 203 8.05 8.48 -15.35
N ASN A 204 8.17 7.34 -16.02
CA ASN A 204 7.37 6.99 -17.20
C ASN A 204 5.87 6.89 -16.86
N VAL A 205 5.52 6.24 -15.75
CA VAL A 205 4.13 6.11 -15.31
C VAL A 205 3.55 7.47 -14.90
N MET A 206 4.35 8.33 -14.25
CA MET A 206 3.91 9.69 -13.94
C MET A 206 3.70 10.52 -15.20
N GLU A 207 4.56 10.40 -16.20
CA GLU A 207 4.36 11.07 -17.48
C GLU A 207 3.04 10.64 -18.15
N PHE A 208 2.74 9.33 -18.13
CA PHE A 208 1.45 8.80 -18.57
C PHE A 208 0.29 9.44 -17.80
N ALA A 209 0.35 9.46 -16.46
CA ALA A 209 -0.69 10.01 -15.60
C ALA A 209 -0.97 11.50 -15.87
N ARG A 210 0.09 12.27 -16.14
CA ARG A 210 0.02 13.71 -16.41
C ARG A 210 -0.50 14.04 -17.81
N LYS A 211 -0.17 13.18 -18.78
CA LYS A 211 -0.49 13.39 -20.20
C LYS A 211 -1.92 12.95 -20.55
N TYR A 212 -2.39 11.86 -19.95
CA TYR A 212 -3.70 11.28 -20.20
C TYR A 212 -4.54 11.37 -18.93
N THR A 213 -5.26 12.48 -18.78
CA THR A 213 -5.97 12.81 -17.54
C THR A 213 -7.35 12.17 -17.45
N GLY A 214 -7.67 11.56 -16.30
CA GLY A 214 -9.00 11.03 -15.99
C GLY A 214 -8.95 10.11 -14.77
N ALA A 215 -10.08 9.88 -14.10
CA ALA A 215 -10.14 8.89 -13.02
C ALA A 215 -10.25 7.49 -13.62
N TYR A 216 -9.56 6.50 -13.05
CA TYR A 216 -9.58 5.15 -13.63
C TYR A 216 -10.96 4.50 -13.59
N SER A 217 -11.77 4.85 -12.58
CA SER A 217 -13.14 4.37 -12.42
C SER A 217 -14.10 4.94 -13.46
N ASP A 218 -13.75 6.01 -14.19
CA ASP A 218 -14.58 6.54 -15.28
C ASP A 218 -14.77 5.51 -16.40
N LYS A 219 -13.75 4.68 -16.64
CA LYS A 219 -13.76 3.64 -17.69
C LYS A 219 -13.84 2.23 -17.13
N LEU A 220 -13.32 2.01 -15.93
CA LEU A 220 -13.30 0.70 -15.28
C LEU A 220 -14.38 0.54 -14.21
N GLY A 221 -15.33 1.47 -14.08
CA GLY A 221 -16.33 1.50 -13.02
C GLY A 221 -17.08 0.17 -12.83
N SER A 222 -17.43 -0.55 -13.89
CA SER A 222 -18.10 -1.86 -13.77
C SER A 222 -17.25 -2.94 -13.10
N ALA A 223 -15.92 -2.78 -13.07
CA ALA A 223 -14.98 -3.70 -12.46
C ALA A 223 -14.46 -3.18 -11.11
N VAL A 224 -14.33 -1.87 -10.92
CA VAL A 224 -13.66 -1.31 -9.74
C VAL A 224 -14.64 -0.68 -8.75
N CYS A 225 -15.87 -0.37 -9.18
CA CYS A 225 -16.93 0.08 -8.30
C CYS A 225 -17.90 -1.07 -7.98
N PRO A 226 -18.41 -1.15 -6.73
CA PRO A 226 -18.27 -0.19 -5.63
C PRO A 226 -17.02 -0.38 -4.74
N PHE A 227 -16.04 -1.18 -5.16
CA PHE A 227 -14.91 -1.60 -4.31
C PHE A 227 -13.92 -0.46 -4.02
N TYR A 228 -13.33 0.12 -5.07
CA TYR A 228 -12.30 1.16 -4.99
C TYR A 228 -12.54 2.25 -6.03
N CYS A 229 -13.73 2.86 -6.06
CA CYS A 229 -13.97 4.00 -6.95
C CYS A 229 -13.05 5.19 -6.60
N SER A 230 -12.62 5.96 -7.59
CA SER A 230 -12.03 7.28 -7.32
C SER A 230 -13.15 8.25 -6.93
N TYR A 231 -13.17 8.68 -5.67
CA TYR A 231 -14.17 9.62 -5.15
C TYR A 231 -13.58 11.04 -4.98
N SER A 232 -12.35 11.15 -4.50
CA SER A 232 -11.59 12.40 -4.38
C SER A 232 -11.20 13.01 -5.74
N GLY A 233 -11.23 12.21 -6.80
CA GLY A 233 -10.72 12.52 -8.11
C GLY A 233 -9.30 11.98 -8.32
N TYR A 234 -8.50 12.67 -9.14
CA TYR A 234 -7.14 12.23 -9.48
C TYR A 234 -6.06 13.31 -9.26
N LYS A 235 -6.47 14.53 -8.86
CA LYS A 235 -5.55 15.67 -8.76
C LYS A 235 -4.64 15.55 -7.55
N ASP A 236 -5.14 14.95 -6.48
CA ASP A 236 -4.38 14.67 -5.27
C ASP A 236 -3.35 13.56 -5.50
N GLU A 237 -3.62 12.53 -6.31
CA GLU A 237 -2.57 11.57 -6.70
C GLU A 237 -1.53 12.23 -7.61
N LEU A 238 -1.94 13.10 -8.54
CA LEU A 238 -0.99 13.86 -9.35
C LEU A 238 -0.09 14.75 -8.48
N LEU A 239 -0.66 15.38 -7.45
CA LEU A 239 0.09 16.15 -6.45
C LEU A 239 1.04 15.23 -5.66
N TRP A 240 0.54 14.09 -5.18
CA TRP A 240 1.27 13.11 -4.38
C TRP A 240 2.43 12.45 -5.14
N GLY A 241 2.18 11.92 -6.34
CA GLY A 241 3.17 11.29 -7.19
C GLY A 241 4.27 12.26 -7.63
N ALA A 242 3.90 13.50 -8.02
CA ALA A 242 4.88 14.54 -8.31
C ALA A 242 5.73 14.92 -7.09
N SER A 243 5.13 14.94 -5.89
CA SER A 243 5.85 15.22 -4.64
C SER A 243 6.89 14.15 -4.32
N TRP A 244 6.53 12.87 -4.48
CA TRP A 244 7.49 11.77 -4.32
C TRP A 244 8.60 11.78 -5.35
N LEU A 245 8.28 12.06 -6.61
CA LEU A 245 9.28 12.16 -7.66
C LEU A 245 10.21 13.36 -7.46
N LEU A 246 9.69 14.51 -7.03
CA LEU A 246 10.51 15.65 -6.61
C LEU A 246 11.47 15.24 -5.50
N ARG A 247 10.98 14.58 -4.44
CA ARG A 247 11.82 14.08 -3.34
C ARG A 247 12.87 13.06 -3.78
N ALA A 248 12.53 12.17 -4.72
CA ALA A 248 13.42 11.11 -5.19
C ALA A 248 14.51 11.62 -6.16
N THR A 249 14.26 12.71 -6.87
CA THR A 249 15.09 13.16 -8.01
C THR A 249 15.71 14.54 -7.84
N ASN A 250 15.11 15.40 -7.01
CA ASN A 250 15.39 16.83 -6.95
C ASN A 250 15.19 17.57 -8.30
N ASP A 251 14.39 16.99 -9.21
CA ASP A 251 14.09 17.58 -10.50
C ASP A 251 13.03 18.69 -10.37
N VAL A 252 13.46 19.92 -10.61
CA VAL A 252 12.64 21.14 -10.46
C VAL A 252 11.42 21.17 -11.39
N SER A 253 11.39 20.36 -12.45
CA SER A 253 10.21 20.25 -13.31
C SER A 253 8.97 19.74 -12.57
N TYR A 254 9.15 18.87 -11.56
CA TYR A 254 8.05 18.44 -10.69
C TYR A 254 7.56 19.57 -9.80
N LEU A 255 8.45 20.43 -9.29
CA LEU A 255 8.04 21.61 -8.52
C LEU A 255 7.20 22.59 -9.35
N THR A 256 7.61 22.84 -10.60
CA THR A 256 6.82 23.65 -11.54
C THR A 256 5.46 23.02 -11.80
N TYR A 257 5.41 21.71 -12.01
CA TYR A 257 4.16 21.00 -12.21
C TYR A 257 3.22 21.07 -10.99
N LEU A 258 3.75 20.86 -9.78
CA LEU A 258 3.01 20.98 -8.52
C LEU A 258 2.35 22.35 -8.37
N LYS A 259 3.06 23.43 -8.69
CA LYS A 259 2.51 24.79 -8.66
C LYS A 259 1.40 25.02 -9.71
N SER A 260 1.43 24.29 -10.83
CA SER A 260 0.43 24.40 -11.90
C SER A 260 -0.85 23.59 -11.68
N LEU A 261 -0.83 22.59 -10.78
CA LEU A 261 -1.93 21.62 -10.62
C LEU A 261 -3.22 22.24 -10.07
N GLY A 262 -3.12 23.33 -9.30
CA GLY A 262 -4.27 23.94 -8.63
C GLY A 262 -5.00 23.00 -7.67
N ALA A 263 -4.31 21.98 -7.14
CA ALA A 263 -4.84 20.95 -6.25
C ALA A 263 -4.83 21.45 -4.80
N ASN A 264 -5.73 22.40 -4.50
CA ASN A 264 -5.81 23.13 -3.22
C ASN A 264 -7.05 22.75 -2.39
N ASP A 265 -7.72 21.66 -2.74
CA ASP A 265 -8.94 21.22 -2.06
C ASP A 265 -8.68 20.88 -0.58
N ASN A 266 -9.72 20.92 0.25
CA ASN A 266 -9.56 20.64 1.67
C ASN A 266 -9.11 19.19 1.89
N ALA A 267 -8.30 18.99 2.93
CA ALA A 267 -7.93 17.66 3.39
C ALA A 267 -8.78 17.33 4.60
N ASP A 268 -9.53 16.25 4.54
CA ASP A 268 -10.35 15.73 5.64
C ASP A 268 -9.75 14.42 6.18
N ILE A 269 -9.46 13.47 5.28
CA ILE A 269 -8.91 12.15 5.57
C ILE A 269 -7.73 11.85 4.65
N PHE A 270 -6.73 11.16 5.19
CA PHE A 270 -5.68 10.54 4.38
C PHE A 270 -6.00 9.06 4.21
N SER A 271 -6.22 8.62 2.99
CA SER A 271 -6.66 7.25 2.68
C SER A 271 -6.04 6.76 1.37
N TRP A 272 -6.43 5.57 0.91
CA TRP A 272 -6.09 5.09 -0.43
C TRP A 272 -6.72 5.92 -1.55
N ASP A 273 -7.74 6.73 -1.26
CA ASP A 273 -8.46 7.59 -2.21
C ASP A 273 -8.02 9.06 -2.11
N ASN A 274 -7.86 9.62 -0.90
CA ASN A 274 -7.49 11.03 -0.73
C ASN A 274 -6.03 11.23 -0.26
N LYS A 275 -5.20 11.93 -1.06
CA LYS A 275 -3.77 12.17 -0.79
C LYS A 275 -3.41 13.56 -0.30
N PHE A 276 -4.35 14.50 -0.21
CA PHE A 276 -4.03 15.90 0.07
C PHE A 276 -3.22 16.09 1.36
N ALA A 277 -3.64 15.44 2.45
CA ALA A 277 -2.94 15.51 3.73
C ALA A 277 -1.51 14.98 3.65
N GLY A 278 -1.31 13.81 3.03
CA GLY A 278 0.01 13.20 2.85
C GLY A 278 0.93 14.06 1.98
N ALA A 279 0.43 14.55 0.85
CA ALA A 279 1.19 15.40 -0.07
C ALA A 279 1.65 16.71 0.61
N ARG A 280 0.80 17.33 1.43
CA ARG A 280 1.17 18.53 2.19
C ARG A 280 2.30 18.28 3.19
N VAL A 281 2.29 17.14 3.89
CA VAL A 281 3.36 16.76 4.81
C VAL A 281 4.68 16.50 4.08
N LEU A 282 4.64 15.94 2.86
CA LEU A 282 5.85 15.81 2.04
C LEU A 282 6.36 17.16 1.56
N LEU A 283 5.48 18.00 1.03
CA LEU A 283 5.85 19.29 0.43
C LEU A 283 6.30 20.33 1.44
N SER A 284 5.87 20.25 2.71
CA SER A 284 6.37 21.12 3.77
C SER A 284 7.85 20.90 4.12
N ARG A 285 8.47 19.86 3.56
CA ARG A 285 9.87 19.47 3.78
C ARG A 285 10.77 19.76 2.58
N VAL A 286 10.22 20.33 1.49
CA VAL A 286 10.94 20.66 0.25
C VAL A 286 11.32 22.13 0.22
#